data_AF-A0A657B2P5-F1
#
_entry.id   AF-A0A657B2P5-F1
#
_cell.length_a   1.000
_cell.length_b   1.000
_cell.length_c   1.000
_cell.angle_alpha   90.00
_cell.angle_beta   90.00
_cell.angle_gamma   90.00
#
_symmetry.space_group_name_H-M   'P 1'
#
loop_
_entity.id
_entity.type
_entity.pdbx_description
1 polymer ?
#
loop_
_entity_poly.entity_id
_entity_poly.type
_entity_poly.pdbx_seq_one_letter_code
_entity_poly.pdbx_strand_id
1 'polypeptide(L)'
;MGVILFLFALLSFILALNVLRPIYHHPKLMVFSFLAGWPVGELALHVIAVQAAILGSVVYFGELSGTLDMWSAVLLFLSWGMLAYHYFSGFKSLTQFQSFALNESFLLLDIKRLIRPFNSIKDKGIVVDKNILYREVDGMRLKLDIRRKNKELKGAPVLLQIHGGGWTRGYGSKNEQALPLMQNLAQQGWVCVATNYRLSPKATFPDHIIDCEHALAWVKDNIADYGGDPDFIIVTGGSAGGHLSSLLSLSTIDHRFDESLKDKDLRVQGCVPFYGIYDLLDEKKLQKSVGLEIVMRKSIVKQRKEEAPDLYRIMSPINHISKHAPPFLIIHGNKDTLTSCDEARYFSNKLRSVSGQQVSFAAIDGAQHAFDIFPSLRCDIVVAGISAELKQWHESYQKTL
;
A
#
# COMPACT_ATOMS: atom_id res chain seq x y z
N MET A 1 6.25 42.20 -4.75
CA MET A 1 5.39 41.04 -5.04
C MET A 1 5.98 40.09 -6.08
N GLY A 2 6.42 40.57 -7.26
CA GLY A 2 6.88 39.69 -8.35
C GLY A 2 7.97 38.67 -8.01
N VAL A 3 8.94 38.99 -7.13
CA VAL A 3 9.94 38.01 -6.66
C VAL A 3 9.30 36.86 -5.86
N ILE A 4 8.30 37.15 -5.02
CA ILE A 4 7.61 36.14 -4.20
C ILE A 4 6.81 35.21 -5.10
N LEU A 5 6.05 35.78 -6.05
CA LEU A 5 5.30 34.99 -7.03
C LEU A 5 6.24 34.12 -7.88
N PHE A 6 7.38 34.66 -8.29
CA PHE A 6 8.39 33.92 -9.06
C PHE A 6 8.98 32.75 -8.27
N LEU A 7 9.35 32.95 -7.00
CA LEU A 7 9.85 31.85 -6.15
C LEU A 7 8.79 30.77 -5.92
N PHE A 8 7.52 31.18 -5.73
CA PHE A 8 6.40 30.25 -5.63
C PHE A 8 6.19 29.46 -6.93
N ALA A 9 6.24 30.12 -8.09
CA ALA A 9 6.08 29.50 -9.40
C ALA A 9 7.25 28.54 -9.70
N LEU A 10 8.48 28.93 -9.37
CA LEU A 10 9.67 28.09 -9.50
C LEU A 10 9.56 26.83 -8.63
N LEU A 11 9.16 26.98 -7.36
CA LEU A 11 8.93 25.84 -6.47
C LEU A 11 7.82 24.92 -7.03
N SER A 12 6.72 25.49 -7.49
CA SER A 12 5.60 24.76 -8.09
C SER A 12 6.03 23.96 -9.33
N PHE A 13 6.88 24.55 -10.17
CA PHE A 13 7.47 23.89 -11.32
C PHE A 13 8.40 22.74 -10.91
N ILE A 14 9.29 22.96 -9.92
CA ILE A 14 10.20 21.93 -9.40
C ILE A 14 9.42 20.76 -8.80
N LEU A 15 8.37 21.03 -8.03
CA LEU A 15 7.52 19.99 -7.43
C LEU A 15 6.81 19.16 -8.51
N ALA A 16 6.25 19.80 -9.53
CA ALA A 16 5.63 19.09 -10.65
C ALA A 16 6.64 18.30 -11.49
N LEU A 17 7.86 18.81 -11.67
CA LEU A 17 8.94 18.07 -12.31
C LEU A 17 9.34 16.83 -11.50
N ASN A 18 9.42 16.95 -10.16
CA ASN A 18 9.70 15.85 -9.26
C ASN A 18 8.61 14.75 -9.32
N VAL A 19 7.35 15.11 -9.54
CA VAL A 19 6.26 14.14 -9.76
C VAL A 19 6.48 13.30 -11.02
N LEU A 20 6.95 13.90 -12.11
CA LEU A 20 7.21 13.18 -13.38
C LEU A 20 8.55 12.43 -13.38
N ARG A 21 9.57 13.04 -12.77
CA ARG A 21 10.96 12.57 -12.71
C ARG A 21 11.47 12.61 -11.28
N PRO A 22 11.01 11.69 -10.41
CA PRO A 22 11.45 11.65 -9.04
C PRO A 22 12.91 11.17 -8.92
N ILE A 23 13.54 11.49 -7.79
CA ILE A 23 14.95 11.22 -7.54
C ILE A 23 15.10 9.86 -6.86
N TYR A 24 15.70 8.87 -7.55
CA TYR A 24 15.84 7.50 -7.03
C TYR A 24 17.17 7.23 -6.31
N HIS A 25 18.28 7.79 -6.80
CA HIS A 25 19.63 7.28 -6.48
C HIS A 25 20.37 8.07 -5.38
N HIS A 26 19.77 9.12 -4.82
CA HIS A 26 20.41 9.91 -3.78
C HIS A 26 19.74 9.64 -2.41
N PRO A 27 20.45 9.07 -1.41
CA PRO A 27 19.84 8.57 -0.17
C PRO A 27 19.01 9.59 0.62
N LYS A 28 19.44 10.86 0.67
CA LYS A 28 18.68 11.94 1.32
C LYS A 28 17.56 12.48 0.44
N LEU A 29 17.88 12.85 -0.80
CA LEU A 29 16.93 13.46 -1.73
C LEU A 29 15.81 12.52 -2.16
N MET A 30 15.98 11.20 -2.12
CA MET A 30 14.90 10.26 -2.44
C MET A 30 13.73 10.37 -1.44
N VAL A 31 14.02 10.55 -0.15
CA VAL A 31 13.00 10.72 0.89
C VAL A 31 12.27 12.05 0.71
N PHE A 32 13.02 13.13 0.39
CA PHE A 32 12.40 14.41 0.04
C PHE A 32 11.57 14.32 -1.24
N SER A 33 12.08 13.62 -2.27
CA SER A 33 11.38 13.35 -3.52
C SER A 33 10.07 12.61 -3.29
N PHE A 34 10.05 11.62 -2.40
CA PHE A 34 8.85 10.95 -1.95
C PHE A 34 7.90 11.92 -1.24
N LEU A 35 8.33 12.56 -0.15
CA LEU A 35 7.49 13.41 0.70
C LEU A 35 6.89 14.59 -0.08
N ALA A 36 7.62 15.12 -1.06
CA ALA A 36 7.15 16.20 -1.92
C ALA A 36 6.29 15.66 -3.08
N GLY A 37 6.73 14.60 -3.76
CA GLY A 37 6.09 14.10 -4.96
C GLY A 37 4.79 13.36 -4.70
N TRP A 38 4.68 12.64 -3.59
CA TRP A 38 3.50 11.84 -3.25
C TRP A 38 2.22 12.68 -3.09
N PRO A 39 2.14 13.66 -2.15
CA PRO A 39 0.94 14.47 -2.02
C PRO A 39 0.69 15.37 -3.24
N VAL A 40 1.75 15.90 -3.87
CA VAL A 40 1.61 16.75 -5.06
C VAL A 40 1.07 15.97 -6.26
N GLY A 41 1.48 14.71 -6.42
CA GLY A 41 1.02 13.85 -7.51
C GLY A 41 -0.41 13.36 -7.32
N GLU A 42 -0.73 12.83 -6.13
CA GLU A 42 -2.06 12.28 -5.85
C GLU A 42 -3.14 13.36 -5.68
N LEU A 43 -2.76 14.59 -5.27
CA LEU A 43 -3.64 15.77 -5.17
C LEU A 43 -3.39 16.79 -6.29
N ALA A 44 -2.90 16.35 -7.45
CA ALA A 44 -2.49 17.21 -8.56
C ALA A 44 -3.54 18.28 -8.95
N LEU A 45 -4.83 17.91 -9.04
CA LEU A 45 -5.89 18.87 -9.35
C LEU A 45 -6.13 19.91 -8.23
N HIS A 46 -5.99 19.51 -6.96
CA HIS A 46 -6.07 20.44 -5.83
C HIS A 46 -4.90 21.41 -5.82
N VAL A 47 -3.69 20.92 -6.13
CA VAL A 47 -2.50 21.75 -6.26
C VAL A 47 -2.66 22.78 -7.39
N ILE A 48 -3.17 22.35 -8.56
CA ILE A 48 -3.50 23.27 -9.66
C ILE A 48 -4.53 24.31 -9.21
N ALA A 49 -5.59 23.89 -8.52
CA ALA A 49 -6.64 24.82 -8.05
C ALA A 49 -6.09 25.87 -7.07
N VAL A 50 -5.22 25.48 -6.13
CA VAL A 50 -4.57 26.41 -5.20
C VAL A 50 -3.64 27.37 -5.95
N GLN A 51 -2.81 26.86 -6.86
CA GLN A 51 -1.91 27.68 -7.68
C GLN A 51 -2.69 28.67 -8.55
N ALA A 52 -3.79 28.25 -9.16
CA ALA A 52 -4.67 29.09 -9.97
C ALA A 52 -5.36 30.18 -9.14
N ALA A 53 -5.81 29.85 -7.92
CA ALA A 53 -6.40 30.83 -7.00
C ALA A 53 -5.38 31.90 -6.56
N ILE A 54 -4.14 31.49 -6.28
CA ILE A 54 -3.04 32.43 -5.94
C ILE A 54 -2.74 33.34 -7.13
N LEU A 55 -2.53 32.78 -8.33
CA LEU A 55 -2.27 33.58 -9.53
C LEU A 55 -3.45 34.53 -9.84
N GLY A 56 -4.68 34.03 -9.77
CA GLY A 56 -5.89 34.82 -9.99
C GLY A 56 -6.04 35.96 -9.00
N SER A 57 -5.63 35.77 -7.74
CA SER A 57 -5.61 36.84 -6.73
C SER A 57 -4.61 37.94 -7.10
N VAL A 58 -3.39 37.57 -7.50
CA VAL A 58 -2.37 38.55 -7.94
C VAL A 58 -2.83 39.32 -9.18
N VAL A 59 -3.48 38.64 -10.14
CA VAL A 59 -4.08 39.28 -11.32
C VAL A 59 -5.17 40.28 -10.89
N TYR A 60 -6.06 39.87 -9.99
CA TYR A 60 -7.20 40.67 -9.55
C TYR A 60 -6.78 41.97 -8.86
N PHE A 61 -5.74 41.93 -8.02
CA PHE A 61 -5.20 43.12 -7.36
C PHE A 61 -4.30 43.99 -8.25
N GLY A 62 -4.20 43.67 -9.55
CA GLY A 62 -3.48 44.50 -10.53
C GLY A 62 -1.96 44.48 -10.36
N GLU A 63 -1.41 43.44 -9.74
CA GLU A 63 0.02 43.39 -9.38
C GLU A 63 0.92 42.83 -10.50
N LEU A 64 0.35 42.40 -11.63
CA LEU A 64 1.12 41.91 -12.79
C LEU A 64 1.59 43.10 -13.63
N SER A 65 2.85 43.48 -13.50
CA SER A 65 3.41 44.62 -14.25
C SER A 65 4.84 44.39 -14.76
N GLY A 66 5.50 43.29 -14.37
CA GLY A 66 6.89 43.01 -14.72
C GLY A 66 7.13 41.74 -15.54
N THR A 67 8.32 41.64 -16.14
CA THR A 67 8.81 40.44 -16.85
C THR A 67 8.87 39.21 -15.96
N LEU A 68 9.19 39.37 -14.67
CA LEU A 68 9.18 38.29 -13.69
C LEU A 68 7.79 37.69 -13.48
N ASP A 69 6.74 38.51 -13.55
CA ASP A 69 5.36 38.05 -13.37
C ASP A 69 4.92 37.19 -14.56
N MET A 70 5.31 37.58 -15.78
CA MET A 70 5.12 36.77 -16.99
C MET A 70 5.81 35.41 -16.88
N TRP A 71 7.08 35.38 -16.46
CA TRP A 71 7.80 34.12 -16.25
C TRP A 71 7.17 33.25 -15.15
N SER A 72 6.63 33.88 -14.11
CA SER A 72 5.89 33.18 -13.06
C SER A 72 4.65 32.49 -13.62
N ALA A 73 3.87 33.18 -14.46
CA ALA A 73 2.71 32.59 -15.13
C ALA A 73 3.12 31.41 -16.03
N VAL A 74 4.19 31.56 -16.83
CA VAL A 74 4.72 30.47 -17.67
C VAL A 74 5.08 29.24 -16.84
N LEU A 75 5.83 29.42 -15.74
CA LEU A 75 6.21 28.31 -14.85
C LEU A 75 4.99 27.62 -14.23
N LEU A 76 3.96 28.37 -13.85
CA LEU A 76 2.72 27.81 -13.33
C LEU A 76 1.95 27.04 -14.39
N PHE A 77 1.79 27.57 -15.61
CA PHE A 77 1.13 26.85 -16.70
C PHE A 77 1.86 25.55 -17.07
N LEU A 78 3.20 25.56 -17.08
CA LEU A 78 3.99 24.34 -17.26
C LEU A 78 3.78 23.35 -16.11
N SER A 79 3.75 23.83 -14.86
CA SER A 79 3.41 23.01 -13.68
C SER A 79 2.04 22.37 -13.83
N TRP A 80 1.02 23.12 -14.25
CA TRP A 80 -0.34 22.62 -14.44
C TRP A 80 -0.43 21.56 -15.53
N GLY A 81 0.24 21.78 -16.67
CA GLY A 81 0.30 20.80 -17.75
C GLY A 81 0.93 19.48 -17.29
N MET A 82 2.03 19.54 -16.54
CA MET A 82 2.70 18.37 -15.97
C MET A 82 1.83 17.63 -14.95
N LEU A 83 1.19 18.37 -14.04
CA LEU A 83 0.31 17.81 -13.01
C LEU A 83 -0.97 17.22 -13.59
N ALA A 84 -1.58 17.87 -14.59
CA ALA A 84 -2.73 17.35 -15.30
C ALA A 84 -2.37 16.06 -16.04
N TYR A 85 -1.26 16.06 -16.81
CA TYR A 85 -0.76 14.85 -17.47
C TYR A 85 -0.56 13.70 -16.48
N HIS A 86 0.10 13.97 -15.35
CA HIS A 86 0.29 12.98 -14.29
C HIS A 86 -1.02 12.50 -13.67
N TYR A 87 -1.96 13.39 -13.41
CA TYR A 87 -3.26 13.02 -12.84
C TYR A 87 -3.99 12.05 -13.79
N PHE A 88 -4.15 12.46 -15.05
CA PHE A 88 -4.89 11.71 -16.06
C PHE A 88 -4.15 10.44 -16.53
N SER A 89 -2.83 10.33 -16.36
CA SER A 89 -2.13 9.08 -16.63
C SER A 89 -2.60 7.93 -15.75
N GLY A 90 -3.21 8.22 -14.58
CA GLY A 90 -3.83 7.21 -13.71
C GLY A 90 -4.92 6.38 -14.39
N PHE A 91 -5.59 6.91 -15.42
CA PHE A 91 -6.57 6.15 -16.19
C PHE A 91 -5.95 4.98 -16.95
N LYS A 92 -4.64 4.99 -17.23
CA LYS A 92 -3.94 3.83 -17.84
C LYS A 92 -3.95 2.60 -16.93
N SER A 93 -4.16 2.76 -15.62
CA SER A 93 -4.29 1.61 -14.71
C SER A 93 -5.60 0.84 -14.94
N LEU A 94 -6.63 1.47 -15.54
CA LEU A 94 -7.88 0.76 -15.85
C LEU A 94 -7.67 -0.39 -16.83
N THR A 95 -6.84 -0.18 -17.86
CA THR A 95 -6.60 -1.23 -18.87
C THR A 95 -5.89 -2.43 -18.26
N GLN A 96 -5.04 -2.22 -17.24
CA GLN A 96 -4.43 -3.32 -16.50
C GLN A 96 -5.49 -4.11 -15.71
N PHE A 97 -6.36 -3.45 -14.95
CA PHE A 97 -7.40 -4.15 -14.18
C PHE A 97 -8.48 -4.78 -15.05
N GLN A 98 -8.85 -4.18 -16.18
CA GLN A 98 -9.75 -4.79 -17.16
C GLN A 98 -9.20 -6.08 -17.75
N SER A 99 -7.86 -6.21 -17.85
CA SER A 99 -7.24 -7.45 -18.30
C SER A 99 -7.29 -8.58 -17.26
N PHE A 100 -7.51 -8.25 -15.99
CA PHE A 100 -7.63 -9.21 -14.90
C PHE A 100 -9.10 -9.56 -14.63
N ALA A 101 -9.96 -8.54 -14.59
CA ALA A 101 -11.39 -8.68 -14.33
C ALA A 101 -12.20 -8.45 -15.60
N LEU A 102 -12.49 -9.53 -16.33
CA LEU A 102 -13.36 -9.51 -17.51
C LEU A 102 -14.82 -9.21 -17.08
N ASN A 103 -15.42 -8.13 -17.60
CA ASN A 103 -16.88 -7.93 -17.77
C ASN A 103 -17.76 -7.13 -16.76
N GLU A 104 -17.27 -6.16 -15.98
CA GLU A 104 -18.19 -5.19 -15.34
C GLU A 104 -17.91 -3.72 -15.69
N SER A 105 -18.95 -2.91 -15.53
CA SER A 105 -18.85 -1.44 -15.53
C SER A 105 -18.19 -1.00 -14.21
N PHE A 106 -16.90 -1.26 -14.06
CA PHE A 106 -16.19 -1.30 -12.78
C PHE A 106 -15.97 0.05 -12.09
N LEU A 107 -16.04 1.16 -12.81
CA LEU A 107 -15.59 2.46 -12.27
C LEU A 107 -16.69 3.51 -12.27
N LEU A 108 -17.46 3.54 -11.19
CA LEU A 108 -18.19 4.74 -10.79
C LEU A 108 -17.26 5.59 -9.91
N LEU A 109 -16.61 6.59 -10.53
CA LEU A 109 -15.81 7.55 -9.78
C LEU A 109 -16.70 8.37 -8.83
N ASP A 110 -16.38 8.33 -7.54
CA ASP A 110 -17.02 9.24 -6.58
C ASP A 110 -16.38 10.62 -6.69
N ILE A 111 -16.95 11.46 -7.56
CA ILE A 111 -16.49 12.83 -7.79
C ILE A 111 -16.47 13.63 -6.48
N LYS A 112 -17.43 13.41 -5.56
CA LYS A 112 -17.47 14.14 -4.28
C LYS A 112 -16.27 13.75 -3.40
N ARG A 113 -15.92 12.46 -3.39
CA ARG A 113 -14.71 11.96 -2.71
C ARG A 113 -13.44 12.53 -3.33
N LEU A 114 -13.32 12.57 -4.66
CA LEU A 114 -12.15 13.14 -5.34
C LEU A 114 -11.98 14.64 -5.05
N ILE A 115 -13.07 15.39 -4.93
CA ILE A 115 -13.00 16.81 -4.53
C ILE A 115 -12.59 16.94 -3.06
N ARG A 116 -13.07 16.06 -2.17
CA ARG A 116 -12.84 16.13 -0.71
C ARG A 116 -12.25 14.82 -0.16
N PRO A 117 -10.99 14.48 -0.48
CA PRO A 117 -10.44 13.15 -0.24
C PRO A 117 -10.44 12.77 1.24
N PHE A 118 -10.02 13.68 2.12
CA PHE A 118 -9.91 13.42 3.56
C PHE A 118 -11.25 13.31 4.29
N ASN A 119 -12.33 13.87 3.74
CA ASN A 119 -13.65 13.80 4.38
C ASN A 119 -14.33 12.44 4.19
N SER A 120 -13.90 11.68 3.18
CA SER A 120 -14.51 10.41 2.77
C SER A 120 -13.93 9.20 3.51
N ILE A 121 -12.77 9.35 4.15
CA ILE A 121 -12.09 8.32 4.97
C ILE A 121 -12.87 8.00 6.26
N LYS A 122 -13.93 8.75 6.57
CA LYS A 122 -14.79 8.46 7.71
C LYS A 122 -15.57 7.17 7.46
N ASP A 123 -15.55 6.26 8.43
CA ASP A 123 -16.28 4.98 8.51
C ASP A 123 -17.82 5.15 8.51
N LYS A 124 -18.39 5.94 7.60
CA LYS A 124 -19.83 6.16 7.50
C LYS A 124 -20.52 4.87 7.08
N GLY A 125 -21.44 4.38 7.91
CA GLY A 125 -22.17 3.15 7.66
C GLY A 125 -21.33 1.88 7.84
N ILE A 126 -20.22 1.98 8.59
CA ILE A 126 -19.36 0.84 8.94
C ILE A 126 -19.30 0.73 10.46
N VAL A 127 -19.56 -0.48 10.96
CA VAL A 127 -19.37 -0.84 12.37
C VAL A 127 -17.90 -1.19 12.56
N VAL A 128 -17.28 -0.60 13.58
CA VAL A 128 -15.88 -0.86 13.92
C VAL A 128 -15.78 -1.32 15.37
N ASP A 129 -15.47 -2.60 15.58
CA ASP A 129 -15.06 -3.11 16.89
C ASP A 129 -13.56 -2.85 17.05
N LYS A 130 -13.20 -1.95 17.98
CA LYS A 130 -11.82 -1.46 18.12
C LYS A 130 -11.08 -2.14 19.26
N ASN A 131 -9.78 -2.23 19.10
CA ASN A 131 -8.80 -2.57 20.14
C ASN A 131 -9.01 -3.95 20.77
N ILE A 132 -9.49 -4.90 19.97
CA ILE A 132 -9.63 -6.30 20.38
C ILE A 132 -8.23 -6.85 20.61
N LEU A 133 -7.97 -7.34 21.82
CA LEU A 133 -6.69 -7.93 22.18
C LEU A 133 -6.60 -9.31 21.54
N TYR A 134 -5.55 -9.57 20.77
CA TYR A 134 -5.30 -10.90 20.21
C TYR A 134 -4.06 -11.57 20.83
N ARG A 135 -3.12 -10.77 21.36
CA ARG A 135 -1.90 -11.30 22.00
C ARG A 135 -1.35 -10.32 23.05
N GLU A 136 -0.80 -10.87 24.13
CA GLU A 136 0.07 -10.14 25.05
C GLU A 136 1.43 -10.85 25.11
N VAL A 137 2.50 -10.13 24.82
CA VAL A 137 3.88 -10.67 24.76
C VAL A 137 4.87 -9.56 25.10
N ASP A 138 5.87 -9.86 25.94
CA ASP A 138 6.88 -8.89 26.43
C ASP A 138 6.29 -7.60 27.03
N GLY A 139 5.14 -7.74 27.72
CA GLY A 139 4.37 -6.63 28.27
C GLY A 139 3.71 -5.73 27.21
N MET A 140 3.70 -6.13 25.94
CA MET A 140 3.06 -5.43 24.84
C MET A 140 1.71 -6.08 24.50
N ARG A 141 0.67 -5.25 24.45
CA ARG A 141 -0.70 -5.66 24.12
C ARG A 141 -0.96 -5.42 22.64
N LEU A 142 -0.94 -6.49 21.85
CA LEU A 142 -1.19 -6.43 20.42
C LEU A 142 -2.68 -6.57 20.15
N LYS A 143 -3.17 -5.66 19.31
CA LYS A 143 -4.59 -5.42 19.12
C LYS A 143 -4.93 -5.34 17.64
N LEU A 144 -6.15 -5.73 17.32
CA LEU A 144 -6.75 -5.58 16.01
C LEU A 144 -8.07 -4.81 16.09
N ASP A 145 -8.49 -4.26 14.95
CA ASP A 145 -9.80 -3.66 14.75
C ASP A 145 -10.54 -4.44 13.66
N ILE A 146 -11.84 -4.66 13.83
CA ILE A 146 -12.70 -5.34 12.86
C ILE A 146 -13.71 -4.34 12.31
N ARG A 147 -13.76 -4.21 10.98
CA ARG A 147 -14.63 -3.34 10.21
C ARG A 147 -15.61 -4.15 9.38
N ARG A 148 -16.91 -3.86 9.49
CA ARG A 148 -17.97 -4.52 8.70
C ARG A 148 -19.18 -3.62 8.51
N LYS A 149 -20.00 -3.88 7.48
CA LYS A 149 -21.21 -3.10 7.17
C LYS A 149 -22.21 -3.08 8.34
N ASN A 150 -22.48 -4.24 8.91
CA ASN A 150 -23.37 -4.42 10.05
C ASN A 150 -22.98 -5.70 10.81
N LYS A 151 -23.63 -5.97 11.95
CA LYS A 151 -23.35 -7.13 12.81
C LYS A 151 -24.06 -8.42 12.38
N GLU A 152 -24.81 -8.39 11.28
CA GLU A 152 -25.66 -9.50 10.84
C GLU A 152 -25.00 -10.38 9.76
N LEU A 153 -23.81 -9.99 9.28
CA LEU A 153 -23.04 -10.80 8.35
C LEU A 153 -22.78 -12.21 8.91
N LYS A 154 -22.79 -13.20 8.02
CA LYS A 154 -22.45 -14.59 8.33
C LYS A 154 -21.67 -15.18 7.16
N GLY A 155 -20.58 -15.88 7.45
CA GLY A 155 -19.73 -16.50 6.43
C GLY A 155 -19.23 -15.50 5.39
N ALA A 156 -18.97 -14.26 5.79
CA ALA A 156 -18.50 -13.22 4.87
C ALA A 156 -17.00 -13.37 4.61
N PRO A 157 -16.52 -13.12 3.38
CA PRO A 157 -15.09 -13.18 3.07
C PRO A 157 -14.30 -12.18 3.92
N VAL A 158 -13.10 -12.59 4.34
CA VAL A 158 -12.28 -11.84 5.30
C VAL A 158 -11.06 -11.24 4.62
N LEU A 159 -10.79 -9.95 4.91
CA LEU A 159 -9.54 -9.29 4.54
C LEU A 159 -8.72 -9.02 5.80
N LEU A 160 -7.52 -9.59 5.93
CA LEU A 160 -6.55 -9.28 6.96
C LEU A 160 -5.52 -8.26 6.44
N GLN A 161 -5.58 -7.04 6.96
CA GLN A 161 -4.68 -5.93 6.65
C GLN A 161 -3.54 -5.84 7.68
N ILE A 162 -2.31 -5.90 7.18
CA ILE A 162 -1.07 -5.69 7.94
C ILE A 162 -0.50 -4.34 7.53
N HIS A 163 -0.37 -3.43 8.49
CA HIS A 163 0.09 -2.06 8.20
C HIS A 163 1.59 -1.99 7.87
N GLY A 164 1.97 -1.00 7.08
CA GLY A 164 3.34 -0.61 6.78
C GLY A 164 4.00 0.21 7.90
N GLY A 165 4.86 1.16 7.53
CA GLY A 165 5.61 1.98 8.48
C GLY A 165 7.02 1.46 8.79
N GLY A 166 7.64 0.77 7.83
CA GLY A 166 9.05 0.36 7.94
C GLY A 166 9.36 -0.48 9.18
N TRP A 167 8.39 -1.28 9.66
CA TRP A 167 8.48 -2.08 10.89
C TRP A 167 8.84 -1.27 12.16
N THR A 168 8.78 0.06 12.10
CA THR A 168 9.38 0.95 13.09
C THR A 168 8.31 1.75 13.83
N ARG A 169 8.45 1.85 15.15
CA ARG A 169 7.52 2.60 16.00
C ARG A 169 7.39 4.05 15.53
N GLY A 170 6.14 4.51 15.41
CA GLY A 170 5.81 5.90 15.05
C GLY A 170 5.63 6.16 13.57
N TYR A 171 5.84 5.16 12.71
CA TYR A 171 5.70 5.30 11.24
C TYR A 171 4.52 4.53 10.66
N GLY A 172 3.82 3.73 11.47
CA GLY A 172 2.67 2.95 11.02
C GLY A 172 1.82 2.42 12.18
N SER A 173 0.53 2.26 11.91
CA SER A 173 -0.42 1.58 12.78
C SER A 173 -1.60 1.00 12.01
N LYS A 174 -2.39 0.13 12.65
CA LYS A 174 -3.65 -0.42 12.11
C LYS A 174 -4.74 0.62 11.76
N ASN A 175 -4.48 1.90 12.03
CA ASN A 175 -5.42 3.00 11.82
C ASN A 175 -5.15 3.81 10.53
N GLU A 176 -4.17 3.43 9.70
CA GLU A 176 -3.66 4.31 8.62
C GLU A 176 -3.81 3.73 7.21
N GLN A 177 -3.03 2.70 6.86
CA GLN A 177 -3.01 2.16 5.48
C GLN A 177 -4.25 1.32 5.15
N ALA A 178 -4.56 1.24 3.86
CA ALA A 178 -5.69 0.49 3.29
C ALA A 178 -7.09 0.88 3.78
N LEU A 179 -7.26 2.04 4.43
CA LEU A 179 -8.60 2.52 4.82
C LEU A 179 -9.57 2.62 3.63
N PRO A 180 -9.20 3.18 2.45
CA PRO A 180 -10.10 3.21 1.30
C PRO A 180 -10.52 1.81 0.82
N LEU A 181 -9.57 0.86 0.79
CA LEU A 181 -9.84 -0.53 0.40
C LEU A 181 -10.76 -1.23 1.40
N MET A 182 -10.44 -1.19 2.69
CA MET A 182 -11.24 -1.81 3.74
C MET A 182 -12.65 -1.22 3.81
N GLN A 183 -12.79 0.10 3.65
CA GLN A 183 -14.11 0.75 3.63
C GLN A 183 -14.94 0.27 2.43
N ASN A 184 -14.33 0.18 1.25
CA ASN A 184 -15.02 -0.28 0.05
C ASN A 184 -15.44 -1.75 0.13
N LEU A 185 -14.55 -2.63 0.60
CA LEU A 185 -14.86 -4.04 0.79
C LEU A 185 -15.90 -4.26 1.90
N ALA A 186 -15.78 -3.56 3.03
CA ALA A 186 -16.76 -3.65 4.10
C ALA A 186 -18.15 -3.21 3.63
N GLN A 187 -18.27 -2.18 2.78
CA GLN A 187 -19.55 -1.79 2.17
C GLN A 187 -20.15 -2.87 1.24
N GLN A 188 -19.28 -3.68 0.63
CA GLN A 188 -19.62 -4.85 -0.19
C GLN A 188 -19.87 -6.13 0.62
N GLY A 189 -19.86 -6.04 1.95
CA GLY A 189 -20.18 -7.17 2.82
C GLY A 189 -18.99 -8.03 3.25
N TRP A 190 -17.76 -7.57 3.03
CA TRP A 190 -16.58 -8.20 3.60
C TRP A 190 -16.41 -7.87 5.09
N VAL A 191 -15.68 -8.72 5.80
CA VAL A 191 -15.17 -8.42 7.15
C VAL A 191 -13.69 -8.06 7.03
N CYS A 192 -13.33 -6.82 7.34
CA CYS A 192 -11.94 -6.35 7.25
C CYS A 192 -11.30 -6.24 8.64
N VAL A 193 -10.18 -6.92 8.83
CA VAL A 193 -9.41 -6.93 10.08
C VAL A 193 -8.13 -6.15 9.87
N ALA A 194 -7.85 -5.14 10.69
CA ALA A 194 -6.56 -4.44 10.68
C ALA A 194 -5.81 -4.75 11.97
N THR A 195 -4.59 -5.30 11.86
CA THR A 195 -3.81 -5.75 13.03
C THR A 195 -2.57 -4.90 13.26
N ASN A 196 -2.22 -4.68 14.54
CA ASN A 196 -0.89 -4.23 14.94
C ASN A 196 0.04 -5.45 15.10
N TYR A 197 1.35 -5.20 15.08
CA TYR A 197 2.41 -6.15 15.46
C TYR A 197 3.48 -5.40 16.28
N ARG A 198 4.38 -6.09 17.01
CA ARG A 198 5.47 -5.40 17.72
C ARG A 198 6.38 -4.68 16.73
N LEU A 199 6.90 -3.51 17.13
CA LEU A 199 7.70 -2.65 16.25
C LEU A 199 9.13 -2.45 16.76
N SER A 200 10.04 -2.26 15.82
CA SER A 200 11.43 -1.87 16.05
C SER A 200 11.54 -0.46 16.66
N PRO A 201 12.62 -0.17 17.42
CA PRO A 201 13.79 -1.02 17.66
C PRO A 201 13.65 -1.99 18.85
N LYS A 202 12.49 -1.99 19.55
CA LYS A 202 12.27 -2.87 20.71
C LYS A 202 12.10 -4.32 20.28
N ALA A 203 11.30 -4.56 19.24
CA ALA A 203 11.18 -5.87 18.60
C ALA A 203 12.07 -5.94 17.34
N THR A 204 12.61 -7.11 17.05
CA THR A 204 13.46 -7.38 15.88
C THR A 204 12.89 -8.54 15.10
N PHE A 205 13.26 -8.73 13.83
CA PHE A 205 12.89 -9.96 13.14
C PHE A 205 13.42 -11.18 13.92
N PRO A 206 12.62 -12.25 14.15
CA PRO A 206 11.30 -12.56 13.55
C PRO A 206 10.05 -12.10 14.33
N ASP A 207 10.15 -11.30 15.39
CA ASP A 207 9.00 -10.88 16.22
C ASP A 207 7.82 -10.35 15.39
N HIS A 208 8.11 -9.52 14.38
CA HIS A 208 7.11 -8.91 13.51
C HIS A 208 6.26 -9.96 12.77
N ILE A 209 6.89 -11.00 12.20
CA ILE A 209 6.16 -12.02 11.44
C ILE A 209 5.45 -13.00 12.38
N ILE A 210 6.06 -13.35 13.51
CA ILE A 210 5.45 -14.17 14.56
C ILE A 210 4.15 -13.50 15.05
N ASP A 211 4.15 -12.20 15.25
CA ASP A 211 2.94 -11.48 15.67
C ASP A 211 1.84 -11.46 14.61
N CYS A 212 2.20 -11.47 13.33
CA CYS A 212 1.25 -11.59 12.22
C CYS A 212 0.68 -13.00 12.10
N GLU A 213 1.47 -14.05 12.34
CA GLU A 213 1.00 -15.45 12.39
C GLU A 213 -0.02 -15.64 13.52
N HIS A 214 0.26 -15.10 14.71
CA HIS A 214 -0.68 -15.12 15.84
C HIS A 214 -1.94 -14.30 15.57
N ALA A 215 -1.84 -13.18 14.85
CA ALA A 215 -3.01 -12.42 14.43
C ALA A 215 -3.88 -13.24 13.46
N LEU A 216 -3.29 -13.94 12.49
CA LEU A 216 -4.01 -14.81 11.57
C LEU A 216 -4.65 -16.00 12.30
N ALA A 217 -3.93 -16.64 13.23
CA ALA A 217 -4.48 -17.71 14.06
C ALA A 217 -5.70 -17.23 14.85
N TRP A 218 -5.60 -16.04 15.46
CA TRP A 218 -6.73 -15.44 16.17
C TRP A 218 -7.92 -15.18 15.23
N VAL A 219 -7.67 -14.65 14.02
CA VAL A 219 -8.74 -14.43 13.03
C VAL A 219 -9.42 -15.75 12.70
N LYS A 220 -8.68 -16.81 12.38
CA LYS A 220 -9.27 -18.13 12.09
C LYS A 220 -10.09 -18.68 13.25
N ASP A 221 -9.62 -18.49 14.48
CA ASP A 221 -10.30 -19.01 15.67
C ASP A 221 -11.56 -18.21 16.06
N ASN A 222 -11.66 -16.92 15.70
CA ASN A 222 -12.66 -16.00 16.28
C ASN A 222 -13.50 -15.22 15.27
N ILE A 223 -13.13 -15.15 13.98
CA ILE A 223 -13.77 -14.21 13.04
C ILE A 223 -15.23 -14.57 12.73
N ALA A 224 -15.61 -15.83 12.93
CA ALA A 224 -17.00 -16.30 12.82
C ALA A 224 -17.95 -15.54 13.75
N ASP A 225 -17.51 -15.18 14.97
CA ASP A 225 -18.29 -14.38 15.93
C ASP A 225 -18.56 -12.95 15.44
N TYR A 226 -17.75 -12.49 14.49
CA TYR A 226 -17.87 -11.19 13.84
C TYR A 226 -18.50 -11.30 12.43
N GLY A 227 -18.99 -12.49 12.07
CA GLY A 227 -19.69 -12.75 10.81
C GLY A 227 -18.78 -13.12 9.64
N GLY A 228 -17.47 -13.27 9.85
CA GLY A 228 -16.52 -13.65 8.82
C GLY A 228 -16.40 -15.16 8.63
N ASP A 229 -15.95 -15.56 7.46
CA ASP A 229 -15.58 -16.93 7.12
C ASP A 229 -14.11 -17.20 7.50
N PRO A 230 -13.81 -18.08 8.48
CA PRO A 230 -12.44 -18.41 8.87
C PRO A 230 -11.66 -19.18 7.79
N ASP A 231 -12.36 -19.76 6.82
CA ASP A 231 -11.79 -20.58 5.75
C ASP A 231 -11.57 -19.79 4.45
N PHE A 232 -12.04 -18.53 4.37
CA PHE A 232 -11.76 -17.61 3.26
C PHE A 232 -11.16 -16.28 3.74
N ILE A 233 -9.84 -16.26 3.86
CA ILE A 233 -9.06 -15.11 4.31
C ILE A 233 -8.08 -14.66 3.22
N ILE A 234 -8.15 -13.39 2.85
CA ILE A 234 -7.17 -12.72 1.99
C ILE A 234 -6.28 -11.83 2.85
N VAL A 235 -4.97 -11.86 2.64
CA VAL A 235 -4.03 -10.99 3.36
C VAL A 235 -3.58 -9.84 2.46
N THR A 236 -3.50 -8.63 3.02
CA THR A 236 -2.97 -7.44 2.33
C THR A 236 -2.09 -6.63 3.26
N GLY A 237 -1.30 -5.72 2.69
CA GLY A 237 -0.44 -4.83 3.42
C GLY A 237 0.37 -3.94 2.50
N GLY A 238 0.72 -2.75 2.98
CA GLY A 238 1.54 -1.78 2.25
C GLY A 238 2.97 -1.72 2.77
N SER A 239 3.95 -1.60 1.87
CA SER A 239 5.37 -1.39 2.24
C SER A 239 5.89 -2.53 3.14
N ALA A 240 6.35 -2.23 4.36
CA ALA A 240 6.67 -3.24 5.38
C ALA A 240 5.52 -4.25 5.64
N GLY A 241 4.28 -3.81 5.58
CA GLY A 241 3.10 -4.67 5.67
C GLY A 241 2.93 -5.54 4.43
N GLY A 242 3.30 -5.05 3.24
CA GLY A 242 3.30 -5.82 1.99
C GLY A 242 4.41 -6.88 1.95
N HIS A 243 5.54 -6.60 2.59
CA HIS A 243 6.57 -7.60 2.92
C HIS A 243 6.00 -8.67 3.86
N LEU A 244 5.43 -8.27 5.00
CA LEU A 244 4.89 -9.20 5.99
C LEU A 244 3.71 -10.02 5.46
N SER A 245 2.81 -9.43 4.68
CA SER A 245 1.68 -10.15 4.07
C SER A 245 2.17 -11.19 3.07
N SER A 246 3.17 -10.85 2.24
CA SER A 246 3.76 -11.77 1.28
C SER A 246 4.53 -12.89 1.97
N LEU A 247 5.30 -12.56 3.01
CA LEU A 247 6.04 -13.54 3.80
C LEU A 247 5.06 -14.48 4.49
N LEU A 248 4.07 -13.94 5.21
CA LEU A 248 3.04 -14.71 5.90
C LEU A 248 2.36 -15.67 4.93
N SER A 249 1.86 -15.19 3.79
CA SER A 249 1.14 -16.03 2.82
C SER A 249 1.99 -17.14 2.19
N LEU A 250 3.32 -17.00 2.14
CA LEU A 250 4.21 -17.98 1.51
C LEU A 250 4.90 -18.92 2.51
N SER A 251 4.99 -18.55 3.80
CA SER A 251 5.68 -19.35 4.83
C SER A 251 4.76 -20.19 5.72
N THR A 252 3.44 -20.17 5.46
CA THR A 252 2.41 -20.79 6.32
C THR A 252 2.57 -22.30 6.53
N ILE A 253 3.17 -23.02 5.58
CA ILE A 253 3.19 -24.50 5.57
C ILE A 253 4.26 -25.07 6.50
N ASP A 254 5.35 -24.35 6.70
CA ASP A 254 6.54 -24.90 7.35
C ASP A 254 6.67 -24.45 8.82
N HIS A 255 5.74 -23.62 9.33
CA HIS A 255 5.72 -23.10 10.71
C HIS A 255 7.08 -22.64 11.24
N ARG A 256 7.88 -22.01 10.37
CA ARG A 256 9.32 -21.78 10.60
C ARG A 256 9.63 -20.72 11.65
N PHE A 257 8.65 -19.91 12.03
CA PHE A 257 8.88 -18.75 12.89
C PHE A 257 8.43 -18.95 14.33
N ASP A 258 7.41 -19.77 14.58
CA ASP A 258 6.91 -20.06 15.93
C ASP A 258 6.35 -21.48 16.02
N GLU A 259 7.08 -22.37 16.72
CA GLU A 259 6.67 -23.78 16.91
C GLU A 259 5.35 -23.93 17.67
N SER A 260 4.91 -22.91 18.43
CA SER A 260 3.63 -22.95 19.15
C SER A 260 2.42 -22.96 18.22
N LEU A 261 2.61 -22.60 16.94
CA LEU A 261 1.57 -22.58 15.91
C LEU A 261 1.63 -23.79 14.97
N LYS A 262 2.50 -24.78 15.22
CA LYS A 262 2.71 -25.93 14.32
C LYS A 262 1.45 -26.76 14.02
N ASP A 263 0.48 -26.75 14.93
CA ASP A 263 -0.77 -27.50 14.82
C ASP A 263 -1.93 -26.64 14.27
N LYS A 264 -1.67 -25.37 13.92
CA LYS A 264 -2.66 -24.43 13.38
C LYS A 264 -2.58 -24.38 11.85
N ASP A 265 -3.70 -24.48 11.16
CA ASP A 265 -3.72 -24.21 9.72
C ASP A 265 -3.67 -22.69 9.47
N LEU A 266 -2.52 -22.20 9.02
CA LEU A 266 -2.32 -20.78 8.70
C LEU A 266 -2.48 -20.48 7.20
N ARG A 267 -2.96 -21.42 6.38
CA ARG A 267 -3.16 -21.16 4.94
C ARG A 267 -4.22 -20.08 4.71
N VAL A 268 -3.98 -19.28 3.67
CA VAL A 268 -4.83 -18.17 3.25
C VAL A 268 -5.23 -18.34 1.78
N GLN A 269 -6.32 -17.71 1.38
CA GLN A 269 -6.95 -17.90 0.08
C GLN A 269 -6.48 -16.89 -0.96
N GLY A 270 -5.61 -15.96 -0.58
CA GLY A 270 -4.94 -15.04 -1.50
C GLY A 270 -4.13 -13.96 -0.79
N CYS A 271 -3.28 -13.27 -1.56
CA CYS A 271 -2.46 -12.18 -1.06
C CYS A 271 -2.48 -10.98 -2.03
N VAL A 272 -2.68 -9.78 -1.48
CA VAL A 272 -2.67 -8.53 -2.25
C VAL A 272 -1.62 -7.57 -1.66
N PRO A 273 -0.31 -7.79 -1.87
CA PRO A 273 0.70 -6.90 -1.33
C PRO A 273 0.81 -5.60 -2.15
N PHE A 274 0.89 -4.47 -1.45
CA PHE A 274 1.13 -3.15 -2.02
C PHE A 274 2.57 -2.73 -1.78
N TYR A 275 3.28 -2.43 -2.87
CA TYR A 275 4.63 -1.88 -2.89
C TYR A 275 5.55 -2.50 -1.82
N GLY A 276 5.47 -3.83 -1.70
CA GLY A 276 6.20 -4.61 -0.72
C GLY A 276 7.68 -4.73 -1.07
N ILE A 277 8.43 -5.33 -0.14
CA ILE A 277 9.83 -5.72 -0.34
C ILE A 277 9.85 -7.25 -0.32
N TYR A 278 10.46 -7.85 -1.33
CA TYR A 278 10.32 -9.28 -1.62
C TYR A 278 11.65 -10.03 -1.54
N ASP A 279 12.77 -9.32 -1.74
CA ASP A 279 14.14 -9.78 -1.61
C ASP A 279 14.95 -8.79 -0.77
N LEU A 280 15.03 -9.03 0.54
CA LEU A 280 15.83 -8.23 1.46
C LEU A 280 17.32 -8.54 1.36
N LEU A 281 17.72 -9.70 0.85
CA LEU A 281 19.14 -9.97 0.56
C LEU A 281 19.60 -9.17 -0.66
N ASP A 282 18.69 -8.91 -1.60
CA ASP A 282 18.89 -8.13 -2.83
C ASP A 282 19.95 -8.76 -3.76
N GLU A 283 19.85 -10.08 -3.99
CA GLU A 283 20.83 -10.83 -4.79
C GLU A 283 20.85 -10.34 -6.26
N LYS A 284 19.73 -9.77 -6.73
CA LYS A 284 19.59 -9.20 -8.07
C LYS A 284 19.93 -7.71 -8.15
N LYS A 285 20.27 -7.06 -7.03
CA LYS A 285 20.60 -5.62 -6.96
C LYS A 285 19.51 -4.74 -7.57
N LEU A 286 18.25 -5.08 -7.28
CA LEU A 286 17.07 -4.36 -7.78
C LEU A 286 16.59 -3.30 -6.80
N GLN A 287 17.02 -3.33 -5.54
CA GLN A 287 16.66 -2.30 -4.57
C GLN A 287 17.27 -0.94 -4.94
N LYS A 288 16.47 0.12 -4.77
CA LYS A 288 16.88 1.50 -5.08
C LYS A 288 17.33 2.28 -3.85
N SER A 289 16.97 1.81 -2.65
CA SER A 289 17.06 2.58 -1.40
C SER A 289 18.22 2.14 -0.51
N VAL A 290 19.22 3.01 -0.38
CA VAL A 290 20.25 2.91 0.68
C VAL A 290 19.63 3.09 2.07
N GLY A 291 18.52 3.82 2.17
CA GLY A 291 17.80 4.00 3.44
C GLY A 291 17.26 2.69 4.01
N LEU A 292 16.75 1.80 3.17
CA LEU A 292 16.25 0.50 3.57
C LEU A 292 17.35 -0.33 4.25
N GLU A 293 18.53 -0.43 3.64
CA GLU A 293 19.68 -1.16 4.20
C GLU A 293 20.07 -0.62 5.60
N ILE A 294 20.10 0.70 5.76
CA ILE A 294 20.40 1.35 7.04
C ILE A 294 19.37 0.99 8.11
N VAL A 295 18.07 1.05 7.79
CA VAL A 295 17.00 0.70 8.73
C VAL A 295 17.08 -0.78 9.12
N MET A 296 17.30 -1.67 8.15
CA MET A 296 17.44 -3.10 8.38
C MET A 296 18.57 -3.40 9.37
N ARG A 297 19.79 -2.91 9.10
CA ARG A 297 20.97 -3.23 9.92
C ARG A 297 21.00 -2.54 11.28
N LYS A 298 20.29 -1.42 11.47
CA LYS A 298 20.30 -0.66 12.73
C LYS A 298 19.15 -1.02 13.67
N SER A 299 17.99 -1.36 13.12
CA SER A 299 16.75 -1.44 13.89
C SER A 299 16.04 -2.77 13.75
N ILE A 300 15.91 -3.31 12.53
CA ILE A 300 15.01 -4.44 12.25
C ILE A 300 15.71 -5.79 12.49
N VAL A 301 16.91 -5.95 11.94
CA VAL A 301 17.71 -7.17 12.01
C VAL A 301 18.92 -6.99 12.95
N LYS A 302 19.40 -5.75 13.11
CA LYS A 302 20.57 -5.41 13.95
C LYS A 302 21.87 -6.12 13.54
N GLN A 303 21.94 -6.62 12.32
CA GLN A 303 23.11 -7.25 11.70
C GLN A 303 23.21 -6.79 10.24
N ARG A 304 24.40 -6.88 9.63
CA ARG A 304 24.59 -6.61 8.20
C ARG A 304 24.21 -7.81 7.35
N LYS A 305 23.90 -7.58 6.06
CA LYS A 305 23.56 -8.65 5.11
C LYS A 305 24.70 -9.66 4.97
N GLU A 306 25.94 -9.19 5.02
CA GLU A 306 27.15 -10.01 4.88
C GLU A 306 27.40 -10.89 6.11
N GLU A 307 26.92 -10.46 7.28
CA GLU A 307 27.10 -11.17 8.55
C GLU A 307 26.03 -12.24 8.78
N ALA A 308 24.81 -12.00 8.29
CA ALA A 308 23.66 -12.85 8.50
C ALA A 308 22.86 -13.11 7.21
N PRO A 309 23.49 -13.57 6.12
CA PRO A 309 22.82 -13.71 4.83
C PRO A 309 21.60 -14.66 4.90
N ASP A 310 21.68 -15.71 5.71
CA ASP A 310 20.58 -16.67 5.86
C ASP A 310 19.37 -16.06 6.58
N LEU A 311 19.59 -15.13 7.51
CA LEU A 311 18.50 -14.41 8.16
C LEU A 311 17.77 -13.50 7.17
N TYR A 312 18.52 -12.80 6.31
CA TYR A 312 17.96 -12.00 5.22
C TYR A 312 17.22 -12.88 4.19
N ARG A 313 17.72 -14.09 3.90
CA ARG A 313 17.02 -15.05 3.03
C ARG A 313 15.70 -15.50 3.63
N ILE A 314 15.71 -15.92 4.90
CA ILE A 314 14.52 -16.37 5.63
C ILE A 314 13.50 -15.23 5.75
N MET A 315 13.96 -13.99 5.91
CA MET A 315 13.06 -12.82 5.95
C MET A 315 12.48 -12.46 4.58
N SER A 316 13.05 -12.94 3.47
CA SER A 316 12.66 -12.53 2.11
C SER A 316 11.55 -13.42 1.55
N PRO A 317 10.34 -12.88 1.25
CA PRO A 317 9.24 -13.65 0.66
C PRO A 317 9.63 -14.48 -0.58
N ILE A 318 10.55 -13.96 -1.41
CA ILE A 318 10.98 -14.62 -2.66
C ILE A 318 11.63 -16.01 -2.47
N ASN A 319 12.08 -16.31 -1.25
CA ASN A 319 12.70 -17.60 -0.89
C ASN A 319 11.71 -18.63 -0.37
N HIS A 320 10.45 -18.24 -0.16
CA HIS A 320 9.36 -19.13 0.29
C HIS A 320 8.38 -19.46 -0.84
N ILE A 321 8.66 -19.02 -2.06
CA ILE A 321 7.86 -19.34 -3.23
C ILE A 321 7.83 -20.85 -3.44
N SER A 322 6.63 -21.42 -3.49
CA SER A 322 6.39 -22.83 -3.74
C SER A 322 5.15 -23.04 -4.61
N LYS A 323 4.94 -24.28 -5.07
CA LYS A 323 3.75 -24.67 -5.85
C LYS A 323 2.43 -24.50 -5.07
N HIS A 324 2.52 -24.40 -3.75
CA HIS A 324 1.38 -24.24 -2.84
C HIS A 324 1.07 -22.79 -2.51
N ALA A 325 1.79 -21.83 -3.12
CA ALA A 325 1.48 -20.42 -2.95
C ALA A 325 0.01 -20.14 -3.36
N PRO A 326 -0.73 -19.33 -2.57
CA PRO A 326 -2.09 -18.95 -2.93
C PRO A 326 -2.10 -18.00 -4.14
N PRO A 327 -3.27 -17.61 -4.65
CA PRO A 327 -3.38 -16.52 -5.61
C PRO A 327 -2.72 -15.22 -5.11
N PHE A 328 -2.06 -14.49 -6.01
CA PHE A 328 -1.43 -13.19 -5.70
C PHE A 328 -1.86 -12.10 -6.68
N LEU A 329 -2.20 -10.93 -6.15
CA LEU A 329 -2.35 -9.69 -6.93
C LEU A 329 -1.37 -8.65 -6.37
N ILE A 330 -0.23 -8.50 -7.05
CA ILE A 330 0.86 -7.63 -6.61
C ILE A 330 0.65 -6.23 -7.21
N ILE A 331 0.57 -5.21 -6.35
CA ILE A 331 0.35 -3.82 -6.77
C ILE A 331 1.59 -2.98 -6.46
N HIS A 332 2.11 -2.22 -7.42
CA HIS A 332 3.29 -1.37 -7.19
C HIS A 332 3.23 -0.10 -8.04
N GLY A 333 3.60 1.05 -7.47
CA GLY A 333 3.71 2.29 -8.23
C GLY A 333 4.98 2.32 -9.07
N ASN A 334 4.89 2.67 -10.37
CA ASN A 334 6.08 2.67 -11.23
C ASN A 334 7.02 3.87 -11.00
N LYS A 335 6.60 4.85 -10.18
CA LYS A 335 7.42 5.98 -9.74
C LYS A 335 7.88 5.85 -8.29
N ASP A 336 7.59 4.74 -7.62
CA ASP A 336 7.97 4.50 -6.24
C ASP A 336 9.48 4.72 -6.04
N THR A 337 9.80 5.66 -5.16
CA THR A 337 11.18 6.03 -4.82
C THR A 337 11.72 5.26 -3.62
N LEU A 338 10.87 4.65 -2.80
CA LEU A 338 11.29 3.96 -1.58
C LEU A 338 11.52 2.47 -1.82
N THR A 339 10.67 1.85 -2.63
CA THR A 339 10.76 0.43 -3.00
C THR A 339 10.84 0.25 -4.51
N SER A 340 11.31 -0.92 -4.95
CA SER A 340 11.57 -1.16 -6.37
C SER A 340 10.41 -1.86 -7.06
N CYS A 341 9.77 -1.16 -8.00
CA CYS A 341 8.78 -1.77 -8.90
C CYS A 341 9.39 -2.90 -9.76
N ASP A 342 10.70 -2.82 -10.04
CA ASP A 342 11.41 -3.84 -10.81
C ASP A 342 11.63 -5.12 -9.98
N GLU A 343 11.90 -4.97 -8.67
CA GLU A 343 11.92 -6.08 -7.71
C GLU A 343 10.55 -6.76 -7.61
N ALA A 344 9.47 -5.98 -7.51
CA ALA A 344 8.11 -6.52 -7.47
C ALA A 344 7.74 -7.28 -8.75
N ARG A 345 8.15 -6.76 -9.91
CA ARG A 345 7.99 -7.44 -11.21
C ARG A 345 8.78 -8.75 -11.24
N TYR A 346 10.02 -8.73 -10.76
CA TYR A 346 10.86 -9.93 -10.66
C TYR A 346 10.23 -10.99 -9.76
N PHE A 347 9.79 -10.59 -8.56
CA PHE A 347 9.07 -11.45 -7.62
C PHE A 347 7.81 -12.05 -8.26
N SER A 348 6.98 -11.23 -8.91
CA SER A 348 5.76 -11.71 -9.60
C SER A 348 6.07 -12.75 -10.68
N ASN A 349 7.09 -12.51 -11.51
CA ASN A 349 7.48 -13.45 -12.55
C ASN A 349 8.00 -14.77 -11.97
N LYS A 350 8.83 -14.71 -10.92
CA LYS A 350 9.32 -15.91 -10.23
C LYS A 350 8.16 -16.68 -9.61
N LEU A 351 7.26 -16.00 -8.91
CA LEU A 351 6.07 -16.61 -8.30
C LEU A 351 5.19 -17.28 -9.36
N ARG A 352 4.92 -16.62 -10.49
CA ARG A 352 4.15 -17.17 -11.61
C ARG A 352 4.79 -18.42 -12.23
N SER A 353 6.13 -18.50 -12.25
CA SER A 353 6.82 -19.67 -12.80
C SER A 353 6.76 -20.93 -11.92
N VAL A 354 6.34 -20.79 -10.66
CA VAL A 354 6.37 -21.88 -9.67
C VAL A 354 4.97 -22.18 -9.12
N SER A 355 4.15 -21.16 -8.87
CA SER A 355 2.82 -21.31 -8.27
C SER A 355 1.86 -22.03 -9.22
N GLY A 356 1.02 -22.90 -8.67
CA GLY A 356 -0.11 -23.50 -9.38
C GLY A 356 -1.34 -22.58 -9.45
N GLN A 357 -1.29 -21.40 -8.83
CA GLN A 357 -2.40 -20.46 -8.70
C GLN A 357 -2.18 -19.19 -9.53
N GLN A 358 -3.23 -18.38 -9.68
CA GLN A 358 -3.18 -17.13 -10.44
C GLN A 358 -2.24 -16.11 -9.80
N VAL A 359 -1.36 -15.50 -10.61
CA VAL A 359 -0.44 -14.44 -10.18
C VAL A 359 -0.53 -13.25 -11.11
N SER A 360 -1.14 -12.17 -10.62
CA SER A 360 -1.34 -10.90 -11.32
C SER A 360 -0.38 -9.83 -10.79
N PHE A 361 0.04 -8.91 -11.66
CA PHE A 361 0.91 -7.78 -11.30
C PHE A 361 0.44 -6.50 -11.98
N ALA A 362 0.15 -5.49 -11.18
CA ALA A 362 -0.26 -4.17 -11.65
C ALA A 362 0.83 -3.13 -11.30
N ALA A 363 1.47 -2.60 -12.34
CA ALA A 363 2.38 -1.47 -12.22
C ALA A 363 1.60 -0.17 -12.47
N ILE A 364 1.26 0.53 -11.41
CA ILE A 364 0.38 1.70 -11.43
C ILE A 364 1.13 2.90 -12.00
N ASP A 365 0.67 3.44 -13.13
CA ASP A 365 1.38 4.49 -13.87
C ASP A 365 1.37 5.81 -13.10
N GLY A 366 2.56 6.37 -12.88
CA GLY A 366 2.75 7.62 -12.14
C GLY A 366 2.70 7.44 -10.62
N ALA A 367 2.16 6.36 -10.08
CA ALA A 367 2.00 6.20 -8.63
C ALA A 367 3.35 6.18 -7.90
N GLN A 368 3.41 6.94 -6.81
CA GLN A 368 4.47 6.91 -5.81
C GLN A 368 4.24 5.80 -4.78
N HIS A 369 5.20 5.64 -3.86
CA HIS A 369 4.97 4.87 -2.63
C HIS A 369 3.72 5.39 -1.92
N ALA A 370 2.95 4.51 -1.27
CA ALA A 370 1.80 4.90 -0.44
C ALA A 370 0.66 5.66 -1.15
N PHE A 371 0.53 5.54 -2.48
CA PHE A 371 -0.49 6.22 -3.27
C PHE A 371 -1.95 5.90 -2.86
N ASP A 372 -2.17 4.81 -2.10
CA ASP A 372 -3.48 4.31 -1.68
C ASP A 372 -3.91 4.76 -0.26
N ILE A 373 -3.06 5.47 0.50
CA ILE A 373 -3.39 5.85 1.89
C ILE A 373 -4.60 6.77 1.97
N PHE A 374 -4.82 7.62 0.97
CA PHE A 374 -5.99 8.48 0.90
C PHE A 374 -6.61 8.43 -0.50
N PRO A 375 -7.91 8.77 -0.61
CA PRO A 375 -8.60 8.73 -1.89
C PRO A 375 -7.98 9.67 -2.93
N SER A 376 -7.76 9.12 -4.12
CA SER A 376 -7.26 9.79 -5.31
C SER A 376 -7.82 9.03 -6.52
N LEU A 377 -7.68 9.57 -7.73
CA LEU A 377 -8.08 8.84 -8.94
C LEU A 377 -7.41 7.46 -9.03
N ARG A 378 -6.13 7.39 -8.71
CA ARG A 378 -5.35 6.14 -8.73
C ARG A 378 -5.80 5.17 -7.65
N CYS A 379 -5.95 5.66 -6.42
CA CYS A 379 -6.46 4.87 -5.30
C CYS A 379 -7.82 4.25 -5.66
N ASP A 380 -8.75 5.06 -6.17
CA ASP A 380 -10.12 4.61 -6.50
C ASP A 380 -10.14 3.53 -7.59
N ILE A 381 -9.33 3.70 -8.65
CA ILE A 381 -9.18 2.70 -9.71
C ILE A 381 -8.60 1.39 -9.16
N VAL A 382 -7.57 1.48 -8.32
CA VAL A 382 -6.91 0.30 -7.73
C VAL A 382 -7.83 -0.43 -6.76
N VAL A 383 -8.57 0.30 -5.91
CA VAL A 383 -9.55 -0.28 -4.98
C VAL A 383 -10.67 -1.00 -5.73
N ALA A 384 -11.18 -0.40 -6.81
CA ALA A 384 -12.19 -1.04 -7.66
C ALA A 384 -11.64 -2.32 -8.31
N GLY A 385 -10.43 -2.26 -8.87
CA GLY A 385 -9.77 -3.40 -9.50
C GLY A 385 -9.50 -4.56 -8.54
N ILE A 386 -9.01 -4.26 -7.33
CA ILE A 386 -8.81 -5.27 -6.28
C ILE A 386 -10.14 -5.88 -5.87
N SER A 387 -11.17 -5.07 -5.63
CA SER A 387 -12.48 -5.58 -5.20
C SER A 387 -13.08 -6.56 -6.22
N ALA A 388 -12.92 -6.26 -7.51
CA ALA A 388 -13.34 -7.15 -8.60
C ALA A 388 -12.57 -8.47 -8.60
N GLU A 389 -11.23 -8.43 -8.46
CA GLU A 389 -10.40 -9.64 -8.40
C GLU A 389 -10.77 -10.50 -7.19
N LEU A 390 -10.91 -9.88 -6.01
CA LEU A 390 -11.21 -10.58 -4.77
C LEU A 390 -12.60 -11.23 -4.80
N LYS A 391 -13.58 -10.58 -5.44
CA LYS A 391 -14.91 -11.16 -5.69
C LYS A 391 -14.79 -12.44 -6.54
N GLN A 392 -13.97 -12.43 -7.60
CA GLN A 392 -13.76 -13.62 -8.43
C GLN A 392 -13.07 -14.76 -7.69
N TRP A 393 -12.07 -14.45 -6.85
CA TRP A 393 -11.42 -15.45 -6.01
C TRP A 393 -12.40 -16.09 -5.03
N HIS A 394 -13.27 -15.29 -4.42
CA HIS A 394 -14.30 -15.78 -3.51
C HIS A 394 -15.35 -16.63 -4.23
N GLU A 395 -15.87 -16.19 -5.37
CA GLU A 395 -16.81 -16.96 -6.19
C GLU A 395 -16.21 -18.28 -6.68
N SER A 396 -14.91 -18.30 -6.99
CA SER A 396 -14.20 -19.52 -7.39
C SER A 396 -14.05 -20.48 -6.22
N TYR A 397 -13.72 -19.98 -5.03
CA TYR A 397 -13.67 -20.77 -3.81
C TYR A 397 -15.02 -21.38 -3.44
N GLN A 398 -16.11 -20.60 -3.53
CA GLN A 398 -17.46 -21.10 -3.24
C GLN A 398 -17.89 -22.25 -4.18
N LYS A 399 -17.35 -22.33 -5.39
CA LYS A 399 -17.59 -23.45 -6.32
C LYS A 399 -16.82 -24.72 -5.97
N THR A 400 -15.86 -24.65 -5.06
CA THR A 400 -15.05 -25.79 -4.61
C THR A 400 -15.53 -26.42 -3.30
N LEU A 401 -16.45 -25.75 -2.60
CA LEU A 401 -17.21 -26.28 -1.46
C LEU A 401 -18.38 -27.12 -1.98
#